data_AF-A0A1C0ZZV3-F1
#
_entry.id   AF-A0A1C0ZZV3-F1
#
_cell.length_a   1.000
_cell.length_b   1.000
_cell.length_c   1.000
_cell.angle_alpha   90.00
_cell.angle_beta   90.00
_cell.angle_gamma   90.00
#
_symmetry.space_group_name_H-M   'P 1'
#
loop_
_entity.id
_entity.type
_entity.pdbx_description
1 polymer ?
#
loop_
_entity_poly.entity_id
_entity_poly.type
_entity_poly.pdbx_seq_one_letter_code
_entity_poly.pdbx_strand_id
1 'polypeptide(L)'
;MHLKKAALTGLCAASLLLGSLHLSNAAWADEVITPVPVNYVVDGDFEGSDASRWLFEGAQASAIAIKAQDNHTVGGSHSAAYWSGSDFHFKVSQRIEGLANGRYMLKAYTQGGGGETSSRLFAVSDGGEPVHANFINTGYNNWQQPQITHINLTVTNGSCTIGFEVDGKANNWGSIDDISLVRIGDVETAPVSMTVQPIHVTSWLNALPALPSVVSAVYNDDQSYLEVPVQWETSQASDYNHVGVYQRIGTIQGSDTTVPAIITVNLKSADLNADGVVNVADLALAYYDFNVSRGSVNWERAQKADLNNDGIVDLNDVQLMANQMIQPLP
;
A
#
# COMPACT_ATOMS: atom_id res chain seq x y z
N MET A 1 -41.21 -14.04 -40.73
CA MET A 1 -42.19 -14.57 -41.70
C MET A 1 -41.50 -14.71 -43.05
N HIS A 2 -41.12 -15.94 -43.45
CA HIS A 2 -40.56 -16.37 -44.77
C HIS A 2 -39.28 -15.64 -45.26
N LEU A 3 -38.23 -16.24 -45.84
CA LEU A 3 -38.00 -17.51 -46.52
C LEU A 3 -36.46 -17.80 -46.55
N LYS A 4 -36.10 -19.08 -46.69
CA LYS A 4 -34.75 -19.67 -46.85
C LYS A 4 -33.92 -19.08 -48.00
N LYS A 5 -32.59 -19.21 -47.91
CA LYS A 5 -31.72 -19.75 -49.00
C LYS A 5 -30.28 -20.03 -48.51
N ALA A 6 -29.91 -21.32 -48.51
CA ALA A 6 -28.54 -21.77 -48.64
C ALA A 6 -28.48 -22.66 -49.89
N ALA A 7 -27.54 -22.36 -50.78
CA ALA A 7 -27.03 -23.31 -51.77
C ALA A 7 -25.75 -22.73 -52.37
N LEU A 8 -24.63 -23.46 -52.24
CA LEU A 8 -23.70 -23.56 -53.36
C LEU A 8 -23.15 -24.98 -53.43
N THR A 9 -23.23 -25.45 -54.67
CA THR A 9 -23.05 -26.79 -55.23
C THR A 9 -21.59 -27.16 -55.45
N GLY A 10 -21.31 -28.47 -55.50
CA GLY A 10 -20.19 -28.99 -56.28
C GLY A 10 -19.76 -30.40 -55.88
N LEU A 11 -20.27 -31.42 -56.56
CA LEU A 11 -19.74 -32.79 -56.53
C LEU A 11 -19.02 -33.05 -57.86
N CYS A 12 -17.75 -33.44 -57.81
CA CYS A 12 -17.04 -34.13 -58.89
C CYS A 12 -16.13 -35.19 -58.27
N ALA A 13 -16.26 -36.42 -58.75
CA ALA A 13 -15.44 -37.55 -58.35
C ALA A 13 -14.18 -37.62 -59.22
N ALA A 14 -13.02 -37.85 -58.61
CA ALA A 14 -11.82 -38.35 -59.28
C ALA A 14 -10.97 -39.17 -58.29
N SER A 15 -10.32 -40.20 -58.83
CA SER A 15 -9.79 -41.39 -58.16
C SER A 15 -8.38 -41.22 -57.55
N LEU A 16 -8.05 -42.10 -56.61
CA LEU A 16 -6.72 -42.61 -56.20
C LEU A 16 -5.70 -41.62 -55.57
N LEU A 17 -5.41 -41.82 -54.28
CA LEU A 17 -4.08 -42.24 -53.80
C LEU A 17 -4.19 -42.66 -52.32
N LEU A 18 -3.74 -43.88 -51.99
CA LEU A 18 -3.50 -44.29 -50.61
C LEU A 18 -2.31 -43.48 -50.08
N GLY A 19 -2.59 -42.52 -49.21
CA GLY A 19 -1.63 -41.97 -48.26
C GLY A 19 -2.20 -42.14 -46.87
N SER A 20 -1.59 -43.00 -46.05
CA SER A 20 -1.91 -43.14 -44.64
C SER A 20 -1.64 -41.82 -43.92
N LEU A 21 -2.67 -41.00 -43.77
CA LEU A 21 -2.66 -39.88 -42.83
C LEU A 21 -2.68 -40.49 -41.43
N HIS A 22 -1.55 -40.39 -40.73
CA HIS A 22 -1.55 -40.44 -39.28
C HIS A 22 -2.43 -39.27 -38.80
N LEU A 23 -3.67 -39.56 -38.44
CA LEU A 23 -4.45 -38.71 -37.57
C LEU A 23 -3.69 -38.70 -36.23
N SER A 24 -2.89 -37.67 -36.01
CA SER A 24 -2.47 -37.30 -34.67
C SER A 24 -3.73 -37.13 -33.84
N ASN A 25 -3.83 -37.86 -32.72
CA ASN A 25 -4.83 -37.59 -31.69
C ASN A 25 -4.80 -36.08 -31.39
N ALA A 26 -5.81 -35.35 -31.87
CA ALA A 26 -6.14 -34.07 -31.30
C ALA A 26 -6.63 -34.38 -29.89
N ALA A 27 -5.70 -34.30 -28.92
CA ALA A 27 -6.07 -34.22 -27.52
C ALA A 27 -6.96 -33.00 -27.41
N TRP A 28 -8.23 -33.22 -27.13
CA TRP A 28 -9.07 -32.18 -26.57
C TRP A 28 -8.39 -31.80 -25.27
N ALA A 29 -7.70 -30.65 -25.25
CA ALA A 29 -7.31 -30.05 -24.00
C ALA A 29 -8.62 -29.79 -23.26
N ASP A 30 -8.85 -30.51 -22.16
CA ASP A 30 -9.93 -30.18 -21.24
C ASP A 30 -9.80 -28.69 -20.94
N GLU A 31 -10.85 -27.94 -21.27
CA GLU A 31 -10.96 -26.55 -20.88
C GLU A 31 -10.80 -26.51 -19.37
N VAL A 32 -9.74 -25.86 -18.87
CA VAL A 32 -9.53 -25.70 -17.43
C VAL A 32 -10.67 -24.85 -16.92
N ILE A 33 -11.72 -25.48 -16.41
CA ILE A 33 -12.77 -24.81 -15.66
C ILE A 33 -12.09 -24.29 -14.40
N THR A 34 -11.72 -23.02 -14.38
CA THR A 34 -11.28 -22.36 -13.15
C THR A 34 -12.46 -22.40 -12.18
N PRO A 35 -12.36 -23.07 -11.02
CA PRO A 35 -13.45 -23.08 -10.07
C PRO A 35 -13.82 -21.64 -9.70
N VAL A 36 -15.12 -21.34 -9.67
CA VAL A 36 -15.61 -20.04 -9.23
C VAL A 36 -15.10 -19.81 -7.80
N PRO A 37 -14.43 -18.68 -7.51
CA PRO A 37 -13.94 -18.40 -6.18
C PRO A 37 -15.10 -18.41 -5.17
N VAL A 38 -14.96 -19.24 -4.11
CA VAL A 38 -15.95 -19.33 -3.03
C VAL A 38 -15.60 -18.30 -1.96
N ASN A 39 -16.54 -17.43 -1.61
CA ASN A 39 -16.45 -16.61 -0.39
C ASN A 39 -16.81 -17.46 0.82
N TYR A 40 -15.88 -17.63 1.76
CA TYR A 40 -16.08 -18.41 2.98
C TYR A 40 -16.74 -17.61 4.11
N VAL A 41 -16.84 -16.28 3.99
CA VAL A 41 -17.52 -15.44 4.98
C VAL A 41 -19.02 -15.64 4.88
N VAL A 42 -19.66 -15.94 6.01
CA VAL A 42 -21.12 -16.01 6.09
C VAL A 42 -21.67 -14.61 6.33
N ASP A 43 -22.65 -14.18 5.54
CA ASP A 43 -23.31 -12.87 5.68
C ASP A 43 -22.29 -11.72 5.69
N GLY A 44 -21.35 -11.74 4.74
CA GLY A 44 -20.28 -10.75 4.62
C GLY A 44 -20.73 -9.41 4.02
N ASP A 45 -21.82 -9.44 3.25
CA ASP A 45 -22.54 -8.29 2.70
C ASP A 45 -23.65 -7.78 3.65
N PHE A 46 -23.85 -8.45 4.79
CA PHE A 46 -24.81 -8.06 5.84
C PHE A 46 -26.28 -7.97 5.39
N GLU A 47 -26.65 -8.55 4.26
CA GLU A 47 -28.03 -8.58 3.75
C GLU A 47 -28.88 -9.69 4.38
N GLY A 48 -28.25 -10.61 5.11
CA GLY A 48 -28.89 -11.69 5.82
C GLY A 48 -29.70 -11.22 7.01
N SER A 49 -30.71 -12.03 7.38
CA SER A 49 -31.51 -11.79 8.58
C SER A 49 -30.85 -12.27 9.88
N ASP A 50 -29.67 -12.89 9.80
CA ASP A 50 -28.99 -13.55 10.92
C ASP A 50 -27.53 -13.08 11.08
N ALA A 51 -27.36 -11.91 11.69
CA ALA A 51 -26.05 -11.37 12.05
C ALA A 51 -25.41 -12.07 13.27
N SER A 52 -26.00 -13.14 13.82
CA SER A 52 -25.47 -13.82 15.02
C SER A 52 -24.11 -14.51 14.79
N ARG A 53 -23.71 -14.65 13.52
CA ARG A 53 -22.39 -15.14 13.12
C ARG A 53 -21.28 -14.12 13.34
N TRP A 54 -21.63 -12.84 13.46
CA TRP A 54 -20.71 -11.76 13.77
C TRP A 54 -20.69 -11.49 15.27
N LEU A 55 -19.50 -11.57 15.86
CA LEU A 55 -19.25 -11.23 17.26
C LEU A 55 -18.82 -9.77 17.35
N PHE A 56 -19.59 -8.96 18.07
CA PHE A 56 -19.30 -7.55 18.35
C PHE A 56 -18.67 -7.43 19.74
N GLU A 57 -17.45 -6.92 19.80
CA GLU A 57 -16.62 -6.81 21.01
C GLU A 57 -16.11 -5.38 21.22
N GLY A 58 -15.70 -5.08 22.46
CA GLY A 58 -15.24 -3.76 22.89
C GLY A 58 -16.25 -3.07 23.80
N ALA A 59 -15.76 -2.26 24.75
CA ALA A 59 -16.61 -1.58 25.73
C ALA A 59 -17.60 -0.60 25.06
N GLN A 60 -17.28 -0.12 23.85
CA GLN A 60 -18.10 0.76 23.05
C GLN A 60 -18.61 0.10 21.76
N ALA A 61 -18.80 -1.23 21.76
CA ALA A 61 -19.39 -1.96 20.62
C ALA A 61 -20.81 -1.46 20.24
N SER A 62 -21.49 -0.71 21.10
CA SER A 62 -22.74 -0.02 20.76
C SER A 62 -22.59 1.08 19.70
N ALA A 63 -21.37 1.50 19.38
CA ALA A 63 -21.08 2.47 18.32
C ALA A 63 -21.23 1.88 16.91
N ILE A 64 -21.31 0.56 16.76
CA ILE A 64 -21.42 -0.17 15.48
C ILE A 64 -22.70 -1.01 15.47
N ALA A 65 -23.40 -1.03 14.35
CA ALA A 65 -24.55 -1.91 14.13
C ALA A 65 -24.71 -2.22 12.64
N ILE A 66 -25.37 -3.33 12.32
CA ILE A 66 -25.86 -3.58 10.96
C ILE A 66 -27.06 -2.67 10.72
N LYS A 67 -27.02 -1.86 9.66
CA LYS A 67 -28.05 -0.87 9.34
C LYS A 67 -28.44 -0.93 7.88
N ALA A 68 -29.71 -0.68 7.60
CA ALA A 68 -30.25 -0.56 6.26
C ALA A 68 -29.86 0.79 5.60
N GLN A 69 -28.57 1.07 5.48
CA GLN A 69 -28.01 2.30 4.90
C GLN A 69 -26.55 2.10 4.46
N ASP A 70 -26.06 3.04 3.66
CA ASP A 70 -24.63 3.22 3.35
C ASP A 70 -23.92 1.95 2.85
N ASN A 71 -24.67 1.12 2.11
CA ASN A 71 -24.21 -0.13 1.52
C ASN A 71 -23.43 0.08 0.21
N HIS A 72 -22.51 -0.82 -0.08
CA HIS A 72 -21.64 -0.77 -1.26
C HIS A 72 -22.29 -1.47 -2.46
N THR A 73 -22.87 -2.67 -2.25
CA THR A 73 -23.39 -3.49 -3.34
C THR A 73 -24.66 -2.91 -3.97
N VAL A 74 -24.66 -2.75 -5.30
CA VAL A 74 -25.86 -2.36 -6.05
C VAL A 74 -26.94 -3.43 -5.89
N GLY A 75 -28.06 -3.06 -5.28
CA GLY A 75 -29.17 -3.96 -4.98
C GLY A 75 -29.15 -4.53 -3.56
N GLY A 76 -28.07 -4.30 -2.81
CA GLY A 76 -28.05 -4.45 -1.35
C GLY A 76 -28.77 -3.30 -0.66
N SER A 77 -28.97 -3.45 0.65
CA SER A 77 -29.65 -2.50 1.53
C SER A 77 -28.94 -2.29 2.86
N HIS A 78 -28.01 -3.16 3.27
CA HIS A 78 -27.39 -3.15 4.59
C HIS A 78 -25.87 -2.98 4.54
N SER A 79 -25.31 -2.46 5.63
CA SER A 79 -23.87 -2.47 5.91
C SER A 79 -23.62 -2.46 7.42
N ALA A 80 -22.40 -2.75 7.83
CA ALA A 80 -21.95 -2.51 9.19
C ALA A 80 -21.54 -1.04 9.36
N ALA A 81 -22.41 -0.23 9.97
CA ALA A 81 -22.25 1.22 10.06
C ALA A 81 -21.96 1.69 11.50
N TYR A 82 -20.88 2.45 11.68
CA TYR A 82 -20.47 3.01 12.97
C TYR A 82 -20.61 4.53 13.07
N TRP A 83 -20.97 5.00 14.26
CA TRP A 83 -20.90 6.39 14.71
C TRP A 83 -21.16 6.47 16.21
N SER A 84 -20.53 7.44 16.88
CA SER A 84 -20.84 7.79 18.27
C SER A 84 -20.55 9.27 18.54
N GLY A 85 -21.32 9.90 19.43
CA GLY A 85 -21.03 11.25 19.92
C GLY A 85 -19.89 11.33 20.94
N SER A 86 -19.24 10.20 21.26
CA SER A 86 -18.07 10.07 22.14
C SER A 86 -17.05 9.14 21.50
N ASP A 87 -15.80 9.16 21.98
CA ASP A 87 -14.76 8.24 21.53
C ASP A 87 -15.20 6.78 21.68
N PHE A 88 -14.82 5.94 20.72
CA PHE A 88 -15.25 4.55 20.65
C PHE A 88 -14.13 3.63 20.17
N HIS A 89 -14.14 2.42 20.71
CA HIS A 89 -13.31 1.33 20.24
C HIS A 89 -14.16 0.06 20.16
N PHE A 90 -14.16 -0.58 18.99
CA PHE A 90 -14.86 -1.83 18.78
C PHE A 90 -14.09 -2.76 17.87
N LYS A 91 -14.40 -4.05 17.99
CA LYS A 91 -13.93 -5.12 17.14
C LYS A 91 -15.12 -5.96 16.71
N VAL A 92 -15.23 -6.26 15.42
CA VAL A 92 -16.28 -7.13 14.88
C VAL A 92 -15.59 -8.31 14.21
N SER A 93 -15.97 -9.53 14.55
CA SER A 93 -15.26 -10.74 14.12
C SER A 93 -16.17 -11.89 13.73
N GLN A 94 -15.65 -12.76 12.85
CA GLN A 94 -16.29 -14.04 12.50
C GLN A 94 -15.22 -15.13 12.47
N ARG A 95 -15.52 -16.26 13.12
CA ARG A 95 -14.69 -17.47 13.03
C ARG A 95 -15.16 -18.34 11.87
N ILE A 96 -14.26 -18.62 10.96
CA ILE A 96 -14.47 -19.46 9.78
C ILE A 96 -13.80 -20.82 10.02
N GLU A 97 -14.56 -21.89 9.81
CA GLU A 97 -14.16 -23.27 10.05
C GLU A 97 -14.20 -24.09 8.75
N GLY A 98 -13.51 -25.22 8.70
CA GLY A 98 -13.53 -26.13 7.54
C GLY A 98 -12.75 -25.62 6.33
N LEU A 99 -11.79 -24.72 6.55
CA LEU A 99 -10.90 -24.20 5.53
C LEU A 99 -9.86 -25.26 5.14
N ALA A 100 -9.66 -25.48 3.84
CA ALA A 100 -8.54 -26.30 3.40
C ALA A 100 -7.22 -25.57 3.67
N ASN A 101 -6.15 -26.32 3.96
CA ASN A 101 -4.84 -25.70 4.11
C ASN A 101 -4.44 -24.96 2.84
N GLY A 102 -4.02 -23.71 2.97
CA GLY A 102 -3.75 -22.87 1.82
C GLY A 102 -3.57 -21.41 2.17
N ARG A 103 -3.37 -20.62 1.13
CA ARG A 103 -3.29 -19.17 1.19
C ARG A 103 -4.66 -18.55 0.85
N TYR A 104 -5.00 -17.50 1.59
CA TYR A 104 -6.29 -16.83 1.52
C TYR A 104 -6.14 -15.33 1.36
N MET A 105 -7.17 -14.70 0.80
CA MET A 105 -7.30 -13.25 0.67
C MET A 105 -8.56 -12.79 1.40
N LEU A 106 -8.40 -11.87 2.35
CA LEU A 106 -9.48 -11.17 3.02
C LEU A 106 -9.65 -9.77 2.42
N LYS A 107 -10.87 -9.39 2.06
CA LYS A 107 -11.21 -8.05 1.56
C LYS A 107 -12.47 -7.53 2.22
N ALA A 108 -12.63 -6.22 2.25
CA ALA A 108 -13.88 -5.54 2.54
C ALA A 108 -13.94 -4.23 1.74
N TYR A 109 -15.13 -3.65 1.62
CA TYR A 109 -15.29 -2.27 1.18
C TYR A 109 -15.56 -1.38 2.39
N THR A 110 -14.89 -0.22 2.45
CA THR A 110 -15.04 0.72 3.57
C THR A 110 -15.25 2.14 3.07
N GLN A 111 -16.07 2.91 3.77
CA GLN A 111 -16.20 4.36 3.58
C GLN A 111 -16.37 5.05 4.93
N GLY A 112 -16.26 6.38 4.96
CA GLY A 112 -16.40 7.14 6.20
C GLY A 112 -15.77 8.51 6.16
N GLY A 113 -15.92 9.27 7.25
CA GLY A 113 -15.42 10.65 7.35
C GLY A 113 -13.90 10.76 7.44
N GLY A 114 -13.21 9.72 7.90
CA GLY A 114 -11.79 9.75 8.21
C GLY A 114 -11.48 10.41 9.56
N GLY A 115 -10.21 10.33 9.98
CA GLY A 115 -9.72 10.93 11.22
C GLY A 115 -9.77 10.02 12.45
N GLU A 116 -10.17 8.76 12.27
CA GLU A 116 -9.99 7.70 13.25
C GLU A 116 -8.53 7.59 13.70
N THR A 117 -8.31 7.19 14.95
CA THR A 117 -6.96 6.93 15.48
C THR A 117 -6.37 5.69 14.80
N SER A 118 -7.19 4.65 14.59
CA SER A 118 -6.82 3.50 13.76
C SER A 118 -8.06 2.84 13.15
N SER A 119 -7.90 2.25 11.97
CA SER A 119 -8.92 1.42 11.33
C SER A 119 -8.21 0.30 10.56
N ARG A 120 -8.59 -0.94 10.85
CA ARG A 120 -7.90 -2.11 10.29
C ARG A 120 -8.82 -3.29 10.03
N LEU A 121 -8.64 -3.93 8.88
CA LEU A 121 -9.02 -5.34 8.72
C LEU A 121 -8.03 -6.20 9.49
N PHE A 122 -8.48 -7.35 9.99
CA PHE A 122 -7.61 -8.34 10.60
C PHE A 122 -7.98 -9.78 10.24
N ALA A 123 -6.99 -10.66 10.30
CA ALA A 123 -7.18 -12.10 10.24
C ALA A 123 -6.22 -12.79 11.22
N VAL A 124 -6.67 -13.89 11.82
CA VAL A 124 -5.90 -14.70 12.77
C VAL A 124 -6.12 -16.16 12.41
N SER A 125 -5.11 -16.82 11.86
CA SER A 125 -5.11 -18.27 11.70
C SER A 125 -4.86 -18.95 13.05
N ASP A 126 -5.46 -20.12 13.30
CA ASP A 126 -5.29 -20.82 14.58
C ASP A 126 -3.82 -21.12 14.87
N GLY A 127 -3.29 -20.56 15.97
CA GLY A 127 -1.89 -20.69 16.38
C GLY A 127 -0.92 -19.69 15.72
N GLY A 128 -1.43 -18.79 14.87
CA GLY A 128 -0.68 -17.70 14.27
C GLY A 128 -0.88 -16.36 14.99
N GLU A 129 0.02 -15.43 14.75
CA GLU A 129 -0.13 -14.02 15.15
C GLU A 129 -1.17 -13.32 14.25
N PRO A 130 -1.87 -12.30 14.76
CA PRO A 130 -2.82 -11.54 13.96
C PRO A 130 -2.10 -10.76 12.87
N VAL A 131 -2.69 -10.76 11.69
CA VAL A 131 -2.27 -9.92 10.56
C VAL A 131 -3.32 -8.87 10.27
N HIS A 132 -2.89 -7.72 9.75
CA HIS A 132 -3.74 -6.55 9.60
C HIS A 132 -3.52 -5.84 8.27
N ALA A 133 -4.58 -5.18 7.80
CA ALA A 133 -4.49 -4.18 6.73
C ALA A 133 -5.17 -2.91 7.23
N ASN A 134 -4.38 -1.86 7.42
CA ASN A 134 -4.88 -0.55 7.84
C ASN A 134 -5.57 0.15 6.66
N PHE A 135 -6.59 0.95 6.95
CA PHE A 135 -7.23 1.81 5.97
C PHE A 135 -7.55 3.18 6.56
N ILE A 136 -7.75 4.15 5.66
CA ILE A 136 -8.15 5.51 5.99
C ILE A 136 -9.37 5.82 5.12
N ASN A 137 -10.47 6.19 5.75
CA ASN A 137 -11.66 6.63 5.05
C ASN A 137 -11.53 8.09 4.59
N THR A 138 -12.12 8.43 3.45
CA THR A 138 -11.85 9.70 2.74
C THR A 138 -13.13 10.39 2.23
N GLY A 139 -14.25 10.16 2.90
CA GLY A 139 -15.54 10.80 2.65
C GLY A 139 -16.67 9.85 2.29
N TYR A 140 -17.87 10.41 2.20
CA TYR A 140 -19.09 9.69 1.81
C TYR A 140 -19.03 9.23 0.37
N ASN A 141 -19.43 7.97 0.14
CA ASN A 141 -19.43 7.27 -1.14
C ASN A 141 -18.04 7.23 -1.82
N ASN A 142 -16.97 7.43 -1.05
CA ASN A 142 -15.59 7.29 -1.48
C ASN A 142 -15.04 5.96 -0.97
N TRP A 143 -15.53 4.87 -1.56
CA TRP A 143 -15.25 3.52 -1.13
C TRP A 143 -13.77 3.15 -1.32
N GLN A 144 -13.15 2.70 -0.24
CA GLN A 144 -11.84 2.07 -0.21
C GLN A 144 -12.02 0.55 -0.20
N GLN A 145 -10.99 -0.18 -0.62
CA GLN A 145 -10.97 -1.64 -0.57
C GLN A 145 -9.71 -2.13 0.14
N PRO A 146 -9.65 -2.07 1.49
CA PRO A 146 -8.57 -2.73 2.22
C PRO A 146 -8.58 -4.24 1.96
N GLN A 147 -7.38 -4.81 1.95
CA GLN A 147 -7.18 -6.24 1.73
C GLN A 147 -6.03 -6.76 2.59
N ILE A 148 -6.23 -7.92 3.21
CA ILE A 148 -5.15 -8.75 3.74
C ILE A 148 -4.88 -9.81 2.69
N THR A 149 -3.71 -9.73 2.09
CA THR A 149 -3.32 -10.60 1.00
C THR A 149 -2.51 -11.81 1.47
N HIS A 150 -2.64 -12.86 0.67
CA HIS A 150 -1.88 -14.10 0.49
C HIS A 150 -0.75 -14.45 1.46
N ILE A 151 0.22 -13.57 1.67
CA ILE A 151 1.38 -13.88 2.51
C ILE A 151 1.10 -13.80 4.00
N ASN A 152 0.15 -12.97 4.39
CA ASN A 152 -0.18 -12.78 5.79
C ASN A 152 -1.23 -13.78 6.28
N LEU A 153 -1.92 -14.47 5.37
CA LEU A 153 -3.02 -15.36 5.73
C LEU A 153 -2.84 -16.78 5.16
N THR A 154 -1.93 -17.51 5.79
CA THR A 154 -1.77 -18.95 5.58
C THR A 154 -2.56 -19.71 6.64
N VAL A 155 -3.55 -20.49 6.21
CA VAL A 155 -4.32 -21.38 7.08
C VAL A 155 -3.69 -22.77 7.03
N THR A 156 -3.26 -23.29 8.18
CA THR A 156 -2.67 -24.65 8.32
C THR A 156 -3.47 -25.59 9.21
N ASN A 157 -4.46 -25.05 9.95
CA ASN A 157 -5.19 -25.74 11.01
C ASN A 157 -6.72 -25.73 10.79
N GLY A 158 -7.17 -25.54 9.56
CA GLY A 158 -8.58 -25.70 9.21
C GLY A 158 -9.50 -24.50 9.51
N SER A 159 -8.99 -23.45 10.14
CA SER A 159 -9.82 -22.33 10.58
C SER A 159 -9.08 -20.99 10.61
N CYS A 160 -9.87 -19.92 10.59
CA CYS A 160 -9.39 -18.55 10.69
C CYS A 160 -10.45 -17.65 11.32
N THR A 161 -10.05 -16.75 12.21
CA THR A 161 -10.89 -15.64 12.67
C THR A 161 -10.57 -14.39 11.87
N ILE A 162 -11.57 -13.82 11.21
CA ILE A 162 -11.45 -12.59 10.42
C ILE A 162 -12.29 -11.47 11.03
N GLY A 163 -12.03 -10.23 10.63
CA GLY A 163 -12.87 -9.11 11.03
C GLY A 163 -12.25 -7.75 10.80
N PHE A 164 -12.76 -6.77 11.53
CA PHE A 164 -12.25 -5.40 11.55
C PHE A 164 -12.28 -4.80 12.96
N GLU A 165 -11.42 -3.82 13.17
CA GLU A 165 -11.29 -3.10 14.43
C GLU A 165 -11.07 -1.61 14.14
N VAL A 166 -11.77 -0.77 14.89
CA VAL A 166 -11.75 0.69 14.72
C VAL A 166 -11.60 1.34 16.08
N ASP A 167 -10.61 2.23 16.18
CA ASP A 167 -10.42 3.19 17.27
C ASP A 167 -10.74 4.58 16.73
N GLY A 168 -11.92 5.07 17.06
CA GLY A 168 -12.48 6.32 16.55
C GLY A 168 -12.71 7.36 17.64
N LYS A 169 -12.58 8.63 17.26
CA LYS A 169 -12.92 9.78 18.10
C LYS A 169 -14.41 10.11 17.99
N ALA A 170 -14.91 10.88 18.93
CA ALA A 170 -16.26 11.44 18.89
C ALA A 170 -16.59 12.03 17.50
N ASN A 171 -17.73 11.61 16.95
CA ASN A 171 -18.28 11.98 15.63
C ASN A 171 -17.56 11.39 14.41
N ASN A 172 -16.52 10.56 14.57
CA ASN A 172 -16.07 9.71 13.46
C ASN A 172 -17.21 8.75 13.08
N TRP A 173 -17.31 8.47 11.78
CA TRP A 173 -18.34 7.62 11.21
C TRP A 173 -17.79 6.90 9.99
N GLY A 174 -18.40 5.76 9.70
CA GLY A 174 -18.11 5.00 8.49
C GLY A 174 -19.01 3.78 8.36
N SER A 175 -18.88 3.11 7.22
CA SER A 175 -19.51 1.82 6.97
C SER A 175 -18.52 0.85 6.34
N ILE A 176 -18.73 -0.43 6.65
CA ILE A 176 -17.94 -1.56 6.18
C ILE A 176 -18.93 -2.58 5.61
N ASP A 177 -18.61 -3.10 4.43
CA ASP A 177 -19.51 -3.95 3.66
C ASP A 177 -18.74 -4.96 2.79
N ASP A 178 -19.44 -5.93 2.21
CA ASP A 178 -18.95 -6.91 1.24
C ASP A 178 -17.64 -7.62 1.67
N ILE A 179 -17.63 -8.10 2.91
CA ILE A 179 -16.48 -8.82 3.48
C ILE A 179 -16.36 -10.19 2.81
N SER A 180 -15.17 -10.49 2.31
CA SER A 180 -14.89 -11.76 1.63
C SER A 180 -13.57 -12.38 2.04
N LEU A 181 -13.59 -13.69 2.26
CA LEU A 181 -12.42 -14.53 2.48
C LEU A 181 -12.41 -15.58 1.38
N VAL A 182 -11.41 -15.55 0.51
CA VAL A 182 -11.32 -16.42 -0.67
C VAL A 182 -10.00 -17.17 -0.65
N ARG A 183 -10.03 -18.48 -0.93
CA ARG A 183 -8.81 -19.28 -1.10
C ARG A 183 -8.19 -18.95 -2.45
N ILE A 184 -6.91 -18.64 -2.46
CA ILE A 184 -6.18 -18.22 -3.67
C ILE A 184 -5.00 -19.12 -4.02
N GLY A 185 -4.64 -20.08 -3.17
CA GLY A 185 -3.65 -21.09 -3.52
C GLY A 185 -3.34 -22.07 -2.40
N ASP A 186 -2.45 -23.02 -2.70
CA ASP A 186 -1.86 -23.91 -1.71
C ASP A 186 -0.85 -23.17 -0.82
N VAL A 187 -0.50 -23.78 0.32
CA VAL A 187 0.57 -23.28 1.20
C VAL A 187 1.89 -23.25 0.42
N GLU A 188 2.66 -22.18 0.54
CA GLU A 188 3.95 -22.09 -0.17
C GLU A 188 4.91 -23.16 0.33
N THR A 189 5.55 -23.85 -0.60
CA THR A 189 6.60 -24.83 -0.32
C THR A 189 7.98 -24.37 -0.80
N ALA A 190 8.03 -23.22 -1.48
CA ALA A 190 9.23 -22.55 -1.97
C ALA A 190 9.00 -21.02 -1.94
N PRO A 191 10.08 -20.22 -1.78
CA PRO A 191 9.94 -18.76 -1.75
C PRO A 191 9.42 -18.23 -3.10
N VAL A 192 8.32 -17.48 -3.06
CA VAL A 192 7.79 -16.80 -4.25
C VAL A 192 8.64 -15.57 -4.54
N SER A 193 8.94 -15.34 -5.82
CA SER A 193 9.72 -14.18 -6.24
C SER A 193 8.98 -12.88 -5.97
N MET A 194 9.68 -11.93 -5.36
CA MET A 194 9.21 -10.58 -5.10
C MET A 194 10.02 -9.56 -5.90
N THR A 195 9.40 -8.42 -6.20
CA THR A 195 10.02 -7.24 -6.76
C THR A 195 9.90 -6.09 -5.78
N VAL A 196 11.02 -5.41 -5.48
CA VAL A 196 11.03 -4.17 -4.70
C VAL A 196 11.26 -3.01 -5.65
N GLN A 197 10.35 -2.03 -5.65
CA GLN A 197 10.52 -0.83 -6.47
C GLN A 197 11.68 0.04 -5.93
N PRO A 198 12.42 0.77 -6.79
CA PRO A 198 13.38 1.76 -6.34
C PRO A 198 12.73 2.77 -5.40
N ILE A 199 13.38 3.08 -4.29
CA ILE A 199 12.90 4.15 -3.41
C ILE A 199 13.45 5.49 -3.88
N HIS A 200 12.65 6.54 -3.77
CA HIS A 200 13.04 7.90 -4.11
C HIS A 200 13.05 8.74 -2.82
N VAL A 201 14.20 9.31 -2.48
CA VAL A 201 14.39 10.12 -1.27
C VAL A 201 15.06 11.43 -1.65
N THR A 202 14.66 12.52 -1.01
CA THR A 202 15.35 13.81 -1.14
C THR A 202 16.27 14.04 0.07
N SER A 203 17.40 14.68 -0.18
CA SER A 203 18.31 15.15 0.86
C SER A 203 18.84 16.54 0.49
N TRP A 204 19.64 17.10 1.39
CA TRP A 204 20.34 18.36 1.17
C TRP A 204 21.84 18.11 1.01
N LEU A 205 22.51 19.06 0.35
CA LEU A 205 23.98 19.08 0.26
C LEU A 205 24.60 18.83 1.64
N ASN A 206 25.58 17.93 1.73
CA ASN A 206 26.22 17.44 2.97
C ASN A 206 25.26 16.96 4.08
N ALA A 207 24.03 16.59 3.77
CA ALA A 207 23.11 16.00 4.73
C ALA A 207 22.90 14.50 4.46
N LEU A 208 22.89 13.70 5.53
CA LEU A 208 22.60 12.28 5.45
C LEU A 208 21.11 12.07 5.07
N PRO A 209 20.80 11.36 3.98
CA PRO A 209 19.41 11.06 3.63
C PRO A 209 18.77 10.16 4.68
N ALA A 210 17.52 10.46 5.03
CA ALA A 210 16.71 9.60 5.89
C ALA A 210 16.15 8.43 5.06
N LEU A 211 16.91 7.34 4.96
CA LEU A 211 16.47 6.12 4.28
C LEU A 211 15.51 5.32 5.18
N PRO A 212 14.45 4.71 4.62
CA PRO A 212 13.48 3.95 5.40
C PRO A 212 14.07 2.63 5.91
N SER A 213 13.69 2.17 7.09
CA SER A 213 14.12 0.87 7.62
C SER A 213 13.30 -0.33 7.11
N VAL A 214 12.17 -0.06 6.43
CA VAL A 214 11.28 -1.05 5.81
C VAL A 214 10.92 -0.61 4.40
N VAL A 215 10.72 -1.57 3.49
CA VAL A 215 10.26 -1.32 2.11
C VAL A 215 9.16 -2.31 1.74
N SER A 216 8.35 -1.94 0.75
CA SER A 216 7.29 -2.80 0.22
C SER A 216 7.86 -3.71 -0.87
N ALA A 217 7.85 -5.01 -0.63
CA ALA A 217 8.17 -6.05 -1.61
C ALA A 217 6.87 -6.59 -2.22
N VAL A 218 6.75 -6.52 -3.54
CA VAL A 218 5.54 -6.92 -4.28
C VAL A 218 5.73 -8.31 -4.87
N TYR A 219 4.80 -9.22 -4.60
CA TYR A 219 4.79 -10.56 -5.15
C TYR A 219 4.49 -10.55 -6.65
N ASN A 220 5.24 -11.35 -7.41
CA ASN A 220 5.11 -11.39 -8.85
C ASN A 220 3.87 -12.17 -9.34
N ASP A 221 3.28 -13.02 -8.51
CA ASP A 221 2.13 -13.86 -8.89
C ASP A 221 0.78 -13.13 -8.79
N ASP A 222 0.56 -12.36 -7.72
CA ASP A 222 -0.74 -11.76 -7.42
C ASP A 222 -0.70 -10.25 -7.11
N GLN A 223 0.48 -9.61 -7.20
CA GLN A 223 0.71 -8.19 -6.88
C GLN A 223 0.43 -7.81 -5.40
N SER A 224 0.26 -8.80 -4.52
CA SER A 224 0.26 -8.55 -3.07
C SER A 224 1.62 -8.00 -2.61
N TYR A 225 1.68 -7.43 -1.41
CA TYR A 225 2.94 -6.89 -0.90
C TYR A 225 3.20 -7.26 0.55
N LEU A 226 4.48 -7.29 0.92
CA LEU A 226 4.99 -7.49 2.27
C LEU A 226 5.90 -6.32 2.65
N GLU A 227 5.74 -5.79 3.85
CA GLU A 227 6.74 -4.88 4.43
C GLU A 227 7.92 -5.69 4.94
N VAL A 228 9.08 -5.47 4.32
CA VAL A 228 10.31 -6.21 4.64
C VAL A 228 11.38 -5.25 5.19
N PRO A 229 12.09 -5.63 6.27
CA PRO A 229 13.21 -4.84 6.75
C PRO A 229 14.32 -4.74 5.69
N VAL A 230 14.87 -3.55 5.54
CA VAL A 230 16.01 -3.28 4.63
C VAL A 230 17.20 -2.76 5.42
N GLN A 231 18.38 -3.28 5.11
CA GLN A 231 19.63 -2.77 5.61
C GLN A 231 20.38 -2.06 4.47
N TRP A 232 20.60 -0.76 4.63
CA TRP A 232 21.33 0.06 3.65
C TRP A 232 22.84 -0.04 3.84
N GLU A 233 23.57 0.12 2.74
CA GLU A 233 25.01 0.41 2.79
C GLU A 233 25.28 1.61 3.72
N THR A 234 26.36 1.51 4.50
CA THR A 234 26.78 2.60 5.39
C THR A 234 27.15 3.82 4.54
N SER A 235 26.65 5.00 4.93
CA SER A 235 27.01 6.27 4.31
C SER A 235 27.22 7.36 5.34
N GLN A 236 27.89 8.42 4.94
CA GLN A 236 28.15 9.61 5.74
C GLN A 236 27.75 10.87 4.99
N ALA A 237 27.56 11.98 5.71
CA ALA A 237 27.17 13.27 5.14
C ALA A 237 28.09 13.72 3.99
N SER A 238 29.40 13.47 4.11
CA SER A 238 30.40 13.82 3.09
C SER A 238 30.23 13.10 1.76
N ASP A 239 29.49 11.99 1.72
CA ASP A 239 29.21 11.28 0.47
C ASP A 239 28.24 12.05 -0.44
N TYR A 240 27.57 13.07 0.09
CA TYR A 240 26.53 13.88 -0.57
C TYR A 240 26.99 15.33 -0.77
N ASN A 241 28.26 15.52 -1.11
CA ASN A 241 28.93 16.82 -1.20
C ASN A 241 28.73 17.59 -2.51
N HIS A 242 27.86 17.11 -3.40
CA HIS A 242 27.42 17.81 -4.60
C HIS A 242 25.92 17.63 -4.84
N VAL A 243 25.28 18.64 -5.45
CA VAL A 243 23.89 18.53 -5.91
C VAL A 243 23.82 17.50 -7.04
N GLY A 244 22.82 16.64 -7.03
CA GLY A 244 22.66 15.60 -8.04
C GLY A 244 21.91 14.37 -7.56
N VAL A 245 21.95 13.32 -8.37
CA VAL A 245 21.32 12.04 -8.09
C VAL A 245 22.38 11.02 -7.68
N TYR A 246 22.16 10.39 -6.54
CA TYR A 246 22.99 9.34 -5.98
C TYR A 246 22.20 8.05 -5.91
N GLN A 247 22.93 6.93 -5.93
CA GLN A 247 22.35 5.61 -5.68
C GLN A 247 22.98 4.98 -4.45
N ARG A 248 22.14 4.35 -3.62
CA ARG A 248 22.56 3.47 -2.53
C ARG A 248 21.87 2.13 -2.67
N ILE A 249 22.56 1.06 -2.30
CA ILE A 249 21.98 -0.27 -2.33
C ILE A 249 21.58 -0.67 -0.91
N GLY A 250 20.37 -1.20 -0.78
CA GLY A 250 19.88 -1.87 0.42
C GLY A 250 19.74 -3.36 0.16
N THR A 251 19.93 -4.17 1.19
CA THR A 251 19.68 -5.62 1.17
C THR A 251 18.47 -5.93 2.03
N ILE A 252 17.55 -6.73 1.49
CA ILE A 252 16.39 -7.21 2.25
C ILE A 252 16.85 -8.23 3.28
N GLN A 253 16.49 -8.04 4.55
CA GLN A 253 16.92 -8.94 5.62
C GLN A 253 16.39 -10.37 5.38
N GLY A 254 17.28 -11.36 5.37
CA GLY A 254 16.93 -12.76 5.14
C GLY A 254 16.81 -13.15 3.65
N SER A 255 17.25 -12.29 2.73
CA SER A 255 17.29 -12.55 1.28
C SER A 255 18.58 -12.00 0.64
N ASP A 256 18.91 -12.50 -0.56
CA ASP A 256 19.94 -11.91 -1.44
C ASP A 256 19.37 -10.79 -2.34
N THR A 257 18.08 -10.45 -2.18
CA THR A 257 17.42 -9.38 -2.94
C THR A 257 17.95 -8.01 -2.52
N THR A 258 18.37 -7.22 -3.50
CA THR A 258 18.80 -5.83 -3.31
C THR A 258 17.73 -4.84 -3.77
N VAL A 259 17.63 -3.70 -3.09
CA VAL A 259 16.77 -2.56 -3.47
C VAL A 259 17.62 -1.30 -3.68
N PRO A 260 17.48 -0.59 -4.81
CA PRO A 260 18.15 0.68 -5.02
C PRO A 260 17.37 1.84 -4.36
N ALA A 261 18.08 2.71 -3.65
CA ALA A 261 17.62 4.04 -3.26
C ALA A 261 18.19 5.08 -4.20
N ILE A 262 17.31 5.83 -4.85
CA ILE A 262 17.60 6.98 -5.69
C ILE A 262 17.47 8.23 -4.81
N ILE A 263 18.61 8.83 -4.48
CA ILE A 263 18.70 9.98 -3.57
C ILE A 263 18.94 11.23 -4.40
N THR A 264 17.99 12.16 -4.39
CA THR A 264 18.14 13.47 -5.00
C THR A 264 18.64 14.46 -3.95
N VAL A 265 19.90 14.87 -4.08
CA VAL A 265 20.52 15.89 -3.23
C VAL A 265 20.27 17.26 -3.84
N ASN A 266 19.60 18.12 -3.07
CA ASN A 266 19.24 19.47 -3.46
C ASN A 266 20.05 20.51 -2.68
N LEU A 267 20.01 21.75 -3.18
CA LEU A 267 20.49 22.92 -2.47
C LEU A 267 19.33 23.57 -1.71
N LYS A 268 19.58 24.07 -0.49
CA LYS A 268 18.59 24.87 0.24
C LYS A 268 18.31 26.18 -0.50
N SER A 269 17.06 26.65 -0.45
CA SER A 269 16.74 27.99 -0.93
C SER A 269 17.51 29.04 -0.13
N ALA A 270 18.10 30.00 -0.83
CA ALA A 270 18.77 31.15 -0.24
C ALA A 270 17.81 32.32 0.06
N ASP A 271 16.50 32.17 -0.18
CA ASP A 271 15.46 33.10 0.24
C ASP A 271 15.20 32.94 1.75
N LEU A 272 15.88 33.76 2.55
CA LEU A 272 15.90 33.64 4.01
C LEU A 272 14.74 34.40 4.67
N ASN A 273 14.18 35.40 3.98
CA ASN A 273 13.04 36.18 4.46
C ASN A 273 11.68 35.66 3.93
N ALA A 274 11.70 34.68 3.02
CA ALA A 274 10.53 34.07 2.37
C ALA A 274 9.70 35.06 1.54
N ASP A 275 10.34 36.06 0.92
CA ASP A 275 9.69 37.03 0.02
C ASP A 275 9.56 36.54 -1.43
N GLY A 276 10.12 35.37 -1.74
CA GLY A 276 10.11 34.74 -3.05
C GLY A 276 11.23 35.18 -3.98
N VAL A 277 12.15 36.05 -3.53
CA VAL A 277 13.23 36.60 -4.35
C VAL A 277 14.55 36.57 -3.59
N VAL A 278 15.49 35.72 -4.02
CA VAL A 278 16.86 35.74 -3.47
C VAL A 278 17.57 37.03 -3.87
N ASN A 279 17.85 37.91 -2.90
CA ASN A 279 18.47 39.19 -3.15
C ASN A 279 19.38 39.68 -2.01
N VAL A 280 19.79 40.96 -2.06
CA VAL A 280 20.69 41.55 -1.06
C VAL A 280 20.10 41.60 0.35
N ALA A 281 18.77 41.54 0.50
CA ALA A 281 18.11 41.42 1.79
C ALA A 281 18.41 40.07 2.46
N ASP A 282 18.37 38.97 1.70
CA ASP A 282 18.76 37.64 2.20
C ASP A 282 20.24 37.58 2.53
N LEU A 283 21.07 38.20 1.70
CA LEU A 283 22.50 38.32 1.97
C LEU A 283 22.77 39.03 3.29
N ALA A 284 22.00 40.09 3.61
CA ALA A 284 22.12 40.77 4.88
C ALA A 284 21.73 39.85 6.06
N LEU A 285 20.72 38.99 5.90
CA LEU A 285 20.33 38.00 6.90
C LEU A 285 21.40 36.92 7.10
N ALA A 286 21.99 36.39 6.02
CA ALA A 286 23.10 35.44 6.12
C ALA A 286 24.32 36.09 6.80
N TYR A 287 24.64 37.33 6.43
CA TYR A 287 25.78 38.05 7.01
C TYR A 287 25.57 38.39 8.50
N TYR A 288 24.32 38.60 8.93
CA TYR A 288 24.00 38.80 10.34
C TYR A 288 24.35 37.57 11.21
N ASP A 289 24.30 36.38 10.62
CA ASP A 289 24.65 35.10 11.25
C ASP A 289 26.04 34.58 10.82
N PHE A 290 26.87 35.41 10.19
CA PHE A 290 28.18 35.00 9.71
C PHE A 290 29.09 34.49 10.84
N ASN A 291 29.79 33.38 10.57
CA ASN A 291 30.67 32.65 11.48
C ASN A 291 29.95 32.00 12.69
N VAL A 292 28.61 31.94 12.68
CA VAL A 292 27.85 31.19 13.68
C VAL A 292 27.93 29.71 13.33
N SER A 293 28.33 28.88 14.28
CA SER A 293 28.48 27.43 14.08
C SER A 293 27.50 26.62 14.94
N ARG A 294 27.29 25.37 14.56
CA ARG A 294 26.48 24.41 15.29
C ARG A 294 26.93 24.32 16.76
N GLY A 295 25.98 24.50 17.67
CA GLY A 295 26.23 24.58 19.12
C GLY A 295 26.24 26.00 19.68
N SER A 296 26.25 27.03 18.83
CA SER A 296 26.06 28.42 19.24
C SER A 296 24.62 28.66 19.73
N VAL A 297 24.44 29.58 20.69
CA VAL A 297 23.12 29.89 21.28
C VAL A 297 22.09 30.31 20.23
N ASN A 298 22.54 30.97 19.17
CA ASN A 298 21.73 31.44 18.06
C ASN A 298 21.67 30.47 16.86
N TRP A 299 22.16 29.23 16.99
CA TRP A 299 22.22 28.27 15.88
C TRP A 299 20.86 27.97 15.25
N GLU A 300 19.79 27.90 16.04
CA GLU A 300 18.44 27.60 15.53
C GLU A 300 17.97 28.60 14.46
N ARG A 301 18.38 29.87 14.59
CA ARG A 301 18.17 30.91 13.58
C ARG A 301 19.20 30.78 12.45
N ALA A 302 20.48 30.73 12.81
CA ALA A 302 21.59 30.78 11.86
C ALA A 302 21.61 29.62 10.87
N GLN A 303 21.16 28.43 11.26
CA GLN A 303 21.12 27.23 10.41
C GLN A 303 20.27 27.38 9.13
N LYS A 304 19.44 28.43 9.04
CA LYS A 304 18.73 28.80 7.81
C LYS A 304 19.71 29.31 6.73
N ALA A 305 20.76 30.00 7.14
CA ALA A 305 21.80 30.54 6.29
C ALA A 305 22.96 29.55 6.02
N ASP A 306 23.04 28.44 6.75
CA ASP A 306 23.93 27.30 6.44
C ASP A 306 23.31 26.52 5.27
N LEU A 307 23.63 26.93 4.04
CA LEU A 307 23.06 26.42 2.80
C LEU A 307 23.68 25.08 2.38
N ASN A 308 24.92 24.82 2.80
CA ASN A 308 25.65 23.60 2.46
C ASN A 308 25.58 22.50 3.54
N ASN A 309 24.96 22.75 4.70
CA ASN A 309 24.88 21.88 5.88
C ASN A 309 26.23 21.45 6.49
N ASP A 310 27.29 22.23 6.35
CA ASP A 310 28.58 21.93 6.98
C ASP A 310 28.61 22.31 8.48
N GLY A 311 27.56 22.96 8.98
CA GLY A 311 27.41 23.32 10.38
C GLY A 311 28.04 24.65 10.76
N ILE A 312 28.38 25.50 9.80
CA ILE A 312 28.75 26.89 10.02
C ILE A 312 28.11 27.77 8.94
N VAL A 313 27.82 29.03 9.27
CA VAL A 313 27.45 30.03 8.26
C VAL A 313 28.72 30.75 7.83
N ASP A 314 29.22 30.52 6.63
CA ASP A 314 30.48 31.10 6.17
C ASP A 314 30.45 31.59 4.71
N LEU A 315 31.64 31.80 4.12
CA LEU A 315 31.75 32.28 2.74
C LEU A 315 31.26 31.25 1.72
N ASN A 316 31.29 29.96 2.03
CA ASN A 316 30.79 28.91 1.14
C ASN A 316 29.27 29.03 0.99
N ASP A 317 28.55 29.34 2.07
CA ASP A 317 27.10 29.60 2.01
C ASP A 317 26.77 30.86 1.22
N VAL A 318 27.52 31.94 1.48
CA VAL A 318 27.37 33.20 0.74
C VAL A 318 27.62 33.00 -0.75
N GLN A 319 28.59 32.15 -1.13
CA GLN A 319 28.84 31.81 -2.53
C GLN A 319 27.67 31.04 -3.15
N LEU A 320 27.07 30.10 -2.42
CA LEU A 320 25.88 29.38 -2.88
C LEU A 320 24.67 30.31 -3.05
N MET A 321 24.51 31.27 -2.14
CA MET A 321 23.48 32.31 -2.25
C MET A 321 23.71 33.19 -3.48
N ALA A 322 24.94 33.66 -3.71
CA ALA A 322 25.27 34.47 -4.87
C ALA A 322 24.96 33.74 -6.20
N ASN A 323 25.18 32.42 -6.25
CA ASN A 323 24.80 31.61 -7.41
C ASN A 323 23.28 31.61 -7.61
N GLN A 324 22.49 31.49 -6.53
CA GLN A 324 21.02 31.54 -6.61
C GLN A 324 20.46 32.91 -6.99
N MET A 325 21.16 34.01 -6.67
CA MET A 325 20.78 35.36 -7.14
C MET A 325 20.90 35.52 -8.66
N ILE A 326 21.86 34.80 -9.28
CA ILE A 326 22.11 34.86 -10.73
C ILE A 326 21.29 33.80 -11.47
N GLN A 327 21.13 32.63 -10.86
CA GLN A 327 20.39 31.48 -11.36
C GLN A 327 19.46 30.96 -10.27
N PRO A 328 18.25 31.51 -10.16
CA PRO A 328 17.27 31.05 -9.19
C PRO A 328 16.99 29.55 -9.35
N LEU A 329 16.74 28.88 -8.23
CA LEU A 329 16.26 27.49 -8.27
C LEU A 329 14.91 27.45 -9.02
N PRO A 330 14.66 26.38 -9.81
CA PRO A 330 13.47 26.25 -10.65
C PRO A 330 12.16 26.09 -9.87
#